data_AF-A0AAV4EES1-F1
#
_entry.id   AF-A0AAV4EES1-F1
#
_cell.length_a   1.000
_cell.length_b   1.000
_cell.length_c   1.000
_cell.angle_alpha   90.00
_cell.angle_beta   90.00
_cell.angle_gamma   90.00
#
_symmetry.space_group_name_H-M   'P 1'
#
loop_
_entity.id
_entity.type
_entity.pdbx_description
1 polymer ?
#
loop_
_entity_poly.entity_id
_entity_poly.type
_entity_poly.pdbx_seq_one_letter_code
_entity_poly.pdbx_strand_id
1 'polypeptide(L)'
;MAVAGPVFPTVSLLGLNLRTLMAATSTTEDCIQLLCGLGLLATNMDCRQCGDERKEMNDSKRNDDKRWRCTHVETKHAGKSARYVREAFFGVGSQLELKTIIDFLYLYAFEMATCKSITRECGLATEATVNWRNFVRDIFGEHFLQHPARIGGPGLVEIDESAFSKRKAIVLE
;
A
#
# COMPACT_ATOMS: atom_id res chain seq x y z
N MET A 1 24.07 15.28 14.43
CA MET A 1 22.74 15.91 14.55
C MET A 1 21.73 14.87 14.10
N ALA A 2 20.99 14.28 15.04
CA ALA A 2 19.96 13.30 14.72
C ALA A 2 18.80 14.03 14.03
N VAL A 3 18.58 13.74 12.75
CA VAL A 3 17.40 14.22 12.03
C VAL A 3 16.22 13.49 12.66
N ALA A 4 15.37 14.22 13.37
CA ALA A 4 14.12 13.68 13.86
C ALA A 4 13.36 13.12 12.65
N GLY A 5 13.20 11.79 12.60
CA GLY A 5 12.32 11.17 11.61
C GLY A 5 10.90 11.74 11.76
N PRO A 6 10.10 11.73 10.69
CA PRO A 6 8.74 12.24 10.74
C PRO A 6 7.99 11.60 11.92
N VAL A 7 7.52 12.43 12.84
CA VAL A 7 6.64 12.01 13.92
C VAL A 7 5.29 11.76 13.27
N PHE A 8 5.04 10.52 12.89
CA PHE A 8 3.75 10.11 12.36
C PHE A 8 2.67 10.39 13.43
N PRO A 9 1.56 11.05 13.08
CA PRO A 9 0.39 11.07 13.94
C PRO A 9 0.07 9.63 14.34
N THR A 10 0.03 9.36 15.64
CA THR A 10 -0.34 8.04 16.16
C THR A 10 -1.84 7.83 15.91
N VAL A 11 -2.23 7.54 14.67
CA VAL A 11 -3.50 6.88 14.41
C VAL A 11 -3.36 5.52 15.08
N SER A 12 -3.95 5.41 16.26
CA SER A 12 -3.99 4.15 16.99
C SER A 12 -4.82 3.16 16.17
N LEU A 13 -4.16 2.25 15.47
CA LEU A 13 -4.80 1.14 14.76
C LEU A 13 -5.46 0.14 15.74
N LEU A 14 -5.19 0.26 17.05
CA LEU A 14 -5.87 -0.52 18.09
C LEU A 14 -7.36 -0.19 18.08
N GLY A 15 -8.17 -1.17 17.68
CA GLY A 15 -9.63 -1.07 17.61
C GLY A 15 -10.20 -0.76 16.23
N LEU A 16 -9.34 -0.61 15.21
CA LEU A 16 -9.79 -0.48 13.82
C LEU A 16 -10.43 -1.80 13.36
N ASN A 17 -11.73 -1.74 13.07
CA ASN A 17 -12.47 -2.82 12.43
C ASN A 17 -13.02 -2.36 11.07
N LEU A 18 -13.58 -3.28 10.30
CA LEU A 18 -14.10 -3.01 8.95
C LEU A 18 -15.12 -1.87 8.94
N ARG A 19 -16.03 -1.82 9.93
CA ARG A 19 -17.05 -0.77 10.01
C ARG A 19 -16.43 0.60 10.26
N THR A 20 -15.50 0.70 11.20
CA THR A 20 -14.81 1.96 11.50
C THR A 20 -13.92 2.39 10.34
N LEU A 21 -13.31 1.44 9.63
CA LEU A 21 -12.50 1.72 8.45
C LEU A 21 -13.38 2.29 7.33
N MET A 22 -14.49 1.64 7.01
CA MET A 22 -15.41 2.12 5.97
C MET A 22 -15.95 3.53 6.26
N ALA A 23 -16.18 3.85 7.54
CA ALA A 23 -16.58 5.19 7.97
C ALA A 23 -15.44 6.20 7.83
N ALA A 24 -14.21 5.82 8.18
CA ALA A 24 -13.02 6.67 8.05
C ALA A 24 -12.53 6.86 6.61
N THR A 25 -13.00 6.02 5.66
CA THR A 25 -12.66 6.10 4.23
C THR A 25 -13.86 6.50 3.39
N SER A 26 -14.80 7.26 3.95
CA SER A 26 -16.09 7.53 3.30
C SER A 26 -15.94 8.34 2.01
N THR A 27 -15.00 9.28 2.00
CA THR A 27 -14.65 10.09 0.83
C THR A 27 -13.18 9.90 0.43
N THR A 28 -12.83 10.30 -0.80
CA THR A 28 -11.43 10.32 -1.25
C THR A 28 -10.55 11.21 -0.37
N GLU A 29 -11.09 12.34 0.10
CA GLU A 29 -10.38 13.25 0.99
C GLU A 29 -10.11 12.61 2.35
N ASP A 30 -11.08 11.91 2.93
CA ASP A 30 -10.88 11.16 4.19
C ASP A 30 -9.81 10.08 4.01
N CYS A 31 -9.81 9.38 2.88
CA CYS A 31 -8.77 8.40 2.55
C CYS A 31 -7.39 9.04 2.52
N ILE A 32 -7.26 10.19 1.84
CA ILE A 32 -6.00 10.93 1.76
C ILE A 32 -5.54 11.37 3.15
N GLN A 33 -6.44 11.95 3.95
CA GLN A 33 -6.13 12.41 5.31
C GLN A 33 -5.70 11.25 6.21
N LEU A 34 -6.42 10.12 6.17
CA LEU A 34 -6.07 8.91 6.92
C LEU A 34 -4.68 8.41 6.53
N LEU A 35 -4.40 8.29 5.23
CA LEU A 35 -3.14 7.77 4.74
C LEU A 35 -1.96 8.73 4.97
N CYS A 36 -2.18 10.04 4.90
CA CYS A 36 -1.22 11.07 5.32
C CYS A 36 -0.94 10.94 6.83
N GLY A 37 -1.98 10.75 7.65
CA GLY A 37 -1.84 10.52 9.09
C GLY A 37 -1.06 9.25 9.42
N LEU A 38 -1.19 8.20 8.59
CA LEU A 38 -0.40 6.96 8.69
C LEU A 38 1.00 7.07 8.09
N GLY A 39 1.35 8.18 7.44
CA GLY A 39 2.64 8.34 6.76
C GLY A 39 2.78 7.58 5.45
N LEU A 40 1.68 7.05 4.90
CA LEU A 40 1.64 6.31 3.64
C LEU A 40 1.54 7.25 2.43
N LEU A 41 1.01 8.45 2.62
CA LEU A 41 1.01 9.52 1.64
C LEU A 41 1.82 10.71 2.16
N ALA A 42 2.42 11.45 1.23
CA ALA A 42 3.12 12.68 1.57
C ALA A 42 2.11 13.80 1.90
N THR A 43 2.30 14.44 3.05
CA THR A 43 1.49 15.60 3.49
C THR A 43 1.79 16.87 2.71
N ASN A 44 3.04 17.03 2.28
CA ASN A 44 3.51 18.13 1.46
C ASN A 44 4.51 17.61 0.42
N MET A 45 4.76 18.43 -0.60
CA MET A 45 5.77 18.09 -1.60
C MET A 45 6.43 19.33 -2.18
N ASP A 46 7.73 19.46 -1.93
CA ASP A 46 8.50 20.58 -2.46
C ASP A 46 8.88 20.37 -3.93
N CYS A 47 8.97 21.46 -4.66
CA CYS A 47 9.44 21.45 -6.02
C CYS A 47 10.96 21.26 -6.06
N ARG A 48 11.42 20.15 -6.68
CA ARG A 48 12.85 19.89 -6.88
C ARG A 48 13.62 20.95 -7.70
N GLN A 49 12.91 21.87 -8.36
CA GLN A 49 13.52 22.91 -9.20
C GLN A 49 13.59 24.28 -8.51
N CYS A 50 12.52 24.72 -7.83
CA CYS A 50 12.49 26.03 -7.18
C CYS A 50 12.51 25.97 -5.64
N GLY A 51 12.32 24.79 -5.04
CA GLY A 51 12.26 24.63 -3.58
C GLY A 51 10.90 24.95 -2.96
N ASP A 52 9.99 25.61 -3.68
CA ASP A 52 8.68 25.98 -3.14
C ASP A 52 7.73 24.78 -2.98
N GLU A 53 6.85 24.88 -1.99
CA GLU A 53 5.76 23.93 -1.76
C GLU A 53 4.82 23.85 -2.98
N ARG A 54 4.54 22.62 -3.43
CA ARG A 54 3.58 22.37 -4.51
C ARG A 54 2.16 22.44 -3.98
N LYS A 55 1.25 22.87 -4.85
CA LYS A 55 -0.19 22.82 -4.55
C LYS A 55 -0.79 21.50 -5.01
N GLU A 56 -1.66 20.96 -4.18
CA GLU A 56 -2.56 19.88 -4.59
C GLU A 56 -3.58 20.44 -5.59
N MET A 57 -3.81 19.70 -6.67
CA MET A 57 -4.75 20.06 -7.71
C MET A 57 -5.56 18.85 -8.14
N ASN A 58 -6.79 19.11 -8.59
CA ASN A 58 -7.62 18.09 -9.18
C ASN A 58 -7.07 17.63 -10.56
N ASP A 59 -7.17 16.34 -10.84
CA ASP A 59 -6.76 15.68 -12.08
C ASP A 59 -7.74 14.56 -12.44
N SER A 60 -8.77 14.92 -13.21
CA SER A 60 -9.87 14.04 -13.64
C SER A 60 -9.47 12.85 -14.53
N LYS A 61 -8.17 12.62 -14.73
CA LYS A 61 -7.63 11.59 -15.64
C LYS A 61 -7.28 10.29 -14.93
N ARG A 62 -7.26 10.26 -13.59
CA ARG A 62 -6.90 9.07 -12.82
C ARG A 62 -7.83 8.93 -11.61
N ASN A 63 -8.07 7.69 -11.22
CA ASN A 63 -8.79 7.37 -10.00
C ASN A 63 -8.12 8.08 -8.81
N ASP A 64 -8.95 8.73 -7.98
CA ASP A 64 -8.61 9.59 -6.82
C ASP A 64 -8.24 11.05 -7.13
N ASP A 65 -8.23 11.46 -8.39
CA ASP A 65 -8.30 12.86 -8.85
C ASP A 65 -7.31 13.88 -8.24
N LYS A 66 -6.25 13.51 -7.51
CA LYS A 66 -5.33 14.49 -6.89
C LYS A 66 -3.88 14.35 -7.37
N ARG A 67 -3.25 15.49 -7.70
CA ARG A 67 -1.83 15.60 -8.05
C ARG A 67 -1.15 16.81 -7.41
N TRP A 68 0.15 16.72 -7.20
CA TRP A 68 0.98 17.85 -6.80
C TRP A 68 1.51 18.59 -8.03
N ARG A 69 1.28 19.91 -8.10
CA ARG A 69 1.81 20.78 -9.16
C ARG A 69 2.49 22.03 -8.59
N CYS A 70 3.66 22.35 -9.14
CA CYS A 70 4.32 23.62 -8.85
C CYS A 70 3.61 24.78 -9.58
N THR A 71 3.40 25.89 -8.88
CA THR A 71 2.75 27.10 -9.41
C THR A 71 3.74 28.13 -9.96
N HIS A 72 5.05 27.96 -9.76
CA HIS A 72 6.06 28.93 -10.17
C HIS A 72 6.15 29.03 -11.69
N VAL A 73 6.15 30.24 -12.25
CA VAL A 73 5.95 30.48 -13.71
C VAL A 73 7.01 29.81 -14.57
N GLU A 74 8.24 29.73 -14.07
CA GLU A 74 9.39 29.15 -14.79
C GLU A 74 9.38 27.62 -14.75
N THR A 75 8.90 27.02 -13.66
CA THR A 75 8.94 25.57 -13.43
C THR A 75 7.58 24.89 -13.65
N LYS A 76 6.49 25.65 -13.80
CA LYS A 76 5.13 25.11 -14.09
C LYS A 76 5.08 24.35 -15.41
N HIS A 77 5.89 24.78 -16.39
CA HIS A 77 5.98 24.16 -17.71
C HIS A 77 6.99 23.01 -17.76
N ALA A 78 7.75 22.79 -16.69
CA ALA A 78 8.72 21.71 -16.64
C ALA A 78 8.06 20.33 -16.73
N GLY A 79 6.72 20.24 -16.60
CA GLY A 79 5.83 19.22 -17.22
C GLY A 79 6.02 17.75 -16.81
N LYS A 80 7.17 17.43 -16.23
CA LYS A 80 7.67 16.12 -15.85
C LYS A 80 7.72 15.95 -14.33
N SER A 81 7.23 16.94 -13.60
CA SER A 81 7.35 17.04 -12.14
C SER A 81 6.02 16.86 -11.41
N ALA A 82 4.91 16.69 -12.12
CA ALA A 82 3.64 16.34 -11.50
C ALA A 82 3.77 14.94 -10.92
N ARG A 83 3.73 14.85 -9.58
CA ARG A 83 3.72 13.58 -8.86
C ARG A 83 2.31 13.39 -8.34
N TYR A 84 1.75 12.22 -8.57
CA TYR A 84 0.46 11.91 -7.96
C TYR A 84 0.63 11.75 -6.46
N VAL A 85 -0.38 12.18 -5.70
CA VAL A 85 -0.37 12.06 -4.23
C VAL A 85 -0.06 10.60 -3.83
N ARG A 86 -0.63 9.65 -4.57
CA ARG A 86 -0.49 8.19 -4.40
C ARG A 86 0.87 7.56 -4.75
N GLU A 87 1.85 8.28 -5.31
CA GLU A 87 3.09 7.67 -5.83
C GLU A 87 4.00 7.04 -4.76
N ALA A 88 3.88 7.46 -3.50
CA ALA A 88 4.83 7.06 -2.45
C ALA A 88 4.68 5.59 -1.99
N PHE A 89 3.45 5.08 -1.88
CA PHE A 89 3.18 3.76 -1.30
C PHE A 89 2.51 2.77 -2.27
N PHE A 90 1.62 3.23 -3.14
CA PHE A 90 0.81 2.34 -4.00
C PHE A 90 1.41 2.09 -5.40
N GLY A 91 2.67 2.50 -5.59
CA GLY A 91 3.39 2.41 -6.85
C GLY A 91 2.87 3.38 -7.93
N VAL A 92 3.73 3.65 -8.91
CA VAL A 92 3.36 4.42 -10.10
C VAL A 92 2.50 3.53 -11.00
N GLY A 93 1.20 3.85 -11.13
CA GLY A 93 0.36 3.31 -12.22
C GLY A 93 -0.77 2.37 -11.82
N SER A 94 -0.99 2.10 -10.51
CA SER A 94 -2.24 1.44 -10.11
C SER A 94 -3.45 2.26 -10.55
N GLN A 95 -4.44 1.56 -11.12
CA GLN A 95 -5.74 2.12 -11.49
C GLN A 95 -6.79 1.87 -10.40
N LEU A 96 -6.43 1.26 -9.26
CA LEU A 96 -7.39 1.11 -8.16
C LEU A 96 -7.54 2.43 -7.40
N GLU A 97 -8.75 2.72 -6.96
CA GLU A 97 -9.05 3.82 -6.04
C GLU A 97 -8.39 3.57 -4.67
N LEU A 98 -8.02 4.63 -3.97
CA LEU A 98 -7.40 4.57 -2.65
C LEU A 98 -8.27 3.78 -1.67
N LYS A 99 -9.59 4.00 -1.69
CA LYS A 99 -10.55 3.27 -0.86
C LYS A 99 -10.47 1.77 -1.09
N THR A 100 -10.54 1.34 -2.35
CA THR A 100 -10.45 -0.08 -2.73
C THR A 100 -9.15 -0.71 -2.28
N ILE A 101 -8.03 0.03 -2.38
CA ILE A 101 -6.73 -0.47 -1.90
C ILE A 101 -6.73 -0.62 -0.37
N ILE A 102 -7.26 0.36 0.36
CA ILE A 102 -7.32 0.30 1.83
C ILE A 102 -8.20 -0.87 2.29
N ASP A 103 -9.38 -1.05 1.69
CA ASP A 103 -10.29 -2.16 1.98
C ASP A 103 -9.61 -3.52 1.68
N PHE A 104 -8.91 -3.60 0.54
CA PHE A 104 -8.12 -4.78 0.18
C PHE A 104 -7.05 -5.10 1.22
N LEU A 105 -6.25 -4.11 1.64
CA LEU A 105 -5.17 -4.28 2.61
C LEU A 105 -5.70 -4.73 3.97
N TYR A 106 -6.82 -4.15 4.40
CA TYR A 106 -7.48 -4.56 5.63
C TYR A 106 -7.94 -6.02 5.57
N LEU A 107 -8.65 -6.41 4.51
CA LEU A 107 -9.13 -7.79 4.35
C LEU A 107 -7.98 -8.79 4.21
N TYR A 108 -6.89 -8.39 3.56
CA TYR A 108 -5.69 -9.21 3.43
C TYR A 108 -5.00 -9.44 4.78
N ALA A 109 -4.80 -8.37 5.57
CA ALA A 109 -4.05 -8.42 6.82
C ALA A 109 -4.73 -9.25 7.91
N PHE A 110 -6.06 -9.27 7.95
CA PHE A 110 -6.80 -10.04 8.95
C PHE A 110 -6.96 -11.52 8.59
N GLU A 111 -6.39 -12.01 7.48
CA GLU A 111 -6.51 -13.39 6.97
C GLU A 111 -7.97 -13.91 6.79
N MET A 112 -8.96 -13.03 6.99
CA MET A 112 -10.38 -13.36 7.00
C MET A 112 -10.97 -13.60 5.60
N ALA A 113 -10.19 -13.39 4.54
CA ALA A 113 -10.72 -13.38 3.18
C ALA A 113 -9.89 -14.25 2.23
N THR A 114 -10.49 -15.35 1.78
CA THR A 114 -10.01 -16.08 0.61
C THR A 114 -9.89 -15.13 -0.58
N CYS A 115 -9.09 -15.45 -1.61
CA CYS A 115 -9.06 -14.64 -2.84
C CYS A 115 -10.47 -14.38 -3.37
N LYS A 116 -11.38 -15.36 -3.28
CA LYS A 116 -12.78 -15.21 -3.69
C LYS A 116 -13.52 -14.17 -2.85
N SER A 117 -13.34 -14.18 -1.54
CA SER A 117 -13.93 -13.21 -0.62
C SER A 117 -13.42 -11.81 -0.91
N ILE A 118 -12.10 -11.61 -1.03
CA ILE A 118 -11.51 -10.29 -1.34
C ILE A 118 -12.03 -9.77 -2.69
N THR A 119 -12.02 -10.61 -3.73
CA THR A 119 -12.56 -10.26 -5.06
C THR A 119 -14.01 -9.79 -4.96
N ARG A 120 -14.85 -10.49 -4.19
CA ARG A 120 -16.26 -10.15 -4.01
C ARG A 120 -16.43 -8.84 -3.24
N GLU A 121 -15.82 -8.71 -2.07
CA GLU A 121 -16.04 -7.58 -1.18
C GLU A 121 -15.40 -6.28 -1.72
N CYS A 122 -14.27 -6.36 -2.42
CA CYS A 122 -13.61 -5.20 -3.02
C CYS A 122 -14.07 -4.91 -4.47
N GLY A 123 -14.95 -5.73 -5.05
CA GLY A 123 -15.41 -5.56 -6.44
C GLY A 123 -14.29 -5.66 -7.49
N LEU A 124 -13.24 -6.45 -7.21
CA LEU A 124 -12.08 -6.58 -8.07
C LEU A 124 -12.24 -7.70 -9.09
N ALA A 125 -11.51 -7.61 -10.21
CA ALA A 125 -11.29 -8.78 -11.05
C ALA A 125 -10.38 -9.78 -10.33
N THR A 126 -10.61 -11.09 -10.53
CA THR A 126 -9.78 -12.14 -9.89
C THR A 126 -8.29 -11.96 -10.16
N GLU A 127 -7.92 -11.60 -11.39
CA GLU A 127 -6.53 -11.32 -11.75
C GLU A 127 -5.95 -10.13 -10.98
N ALA A 128 -6.73 -9.05 -10.83
CA ALA A 128 -6.32 -7.89 -10.05
C ALA A 128 -6.11 -8.25 -8.57
N THR A 129 -7.02 -9.05 -7.98
CA THR A 129 -6.87 -9.56 -6.61
C THR A 129 -5.58 -10.35 -6.45
N VAL A 130 -5.28 -11.29 -7.35
CA VAL A 130 -4.06 -12.11 -7.29
C VAL A 130 -2.81 -11.24 -7.41
N ASN A 131 -2.79 -10.29 -8.35
CA ASN A 131 -1.67 -9.38 -8.55
C ASN A 131 -1.40 -8.54 -7.31
N TRP A 132 -2.45 -7.97 -6.70
CA TRP A 132 -2.32 -7.20 -5.46
C TRP A 132 -1.87 -8.06 -4.27
N ARG A 133 -2.34 -9.31 -4.16
CA ARG A 133 -1.88 -10.22 -3.10
C ARG A 133 -0.40 -10.54 -3.23
N ASN A 134 0.08 -10.75 -4.45
CA ASN A 134 1.51 -10.96 -4.72
C ASN A 134 2.32 -9.70 -4.39
N PHE A 135 1.88 -8.52 -4.85
CA PHE A 135 2.53 -7.25 -4.54
C PHE A 135 2.69 -7.01 -3.04
N VAL A 136 1.63 -7.20 -2.26
CA VAL A 136 1.68 -7.03 -0.79
C VAL A 136 2.60 -8.07 -0.14
N ARG A 137 2.56 -9.32 -0.61
CA ARG A 137 3.47 -10.36 -0.13
C ARG A 137 4.93 -10.03 -0.41
N ASP A 138 5.23 -9.47 -1.58
CA ASP A 138 6.60 -9.11 -1.98
C ASP A 138 7.13 -7.96 -1.09
N ILE A 139 6.28 -6.98 -0.75
CA ILE A 139 6.63 -5.93 0.24
C ILE A 139 6.99 -6.54 1.59
N PHE A 140 6.18 -7.45 2.11
CA PHE A 140 6.48 -8.11 3.39
C PHE A 140 7.73 -8.99 3.29
N GLY A 141 7.91 -9.71 2.18
CA GLY A 141 9.09 -10.50 1.92
C GLY A 141 10.36 -9.66 1.98
N GLU A 142 10.40 -8.53 1.27
CA GLU A 142 11.53 -7.59 1.31
C GLU A 142 11.78 -7.07 2.74
N HIS A 143 10.73 -6.71 3.47
CA HIS A 143 10.86 -6.25 4.85
C HIS A 143 11.50 -7.31 5.76
N PHE A 144 11.07 -8.58 5.68
CA PHE A 144 11.66 -9.67 6.47
C PHE A 144 13.05 -10.09 6.02
N LEU A 145 13.39 -9.91 4.73
CA LEU A 145 14.76 -10.10 4.24
C LEU A 145 15.71 -9.03 4.82
N GLN A 146 15.25 -7.78 4.90
CA GLN A 146 16.01 -6.67 5.49
C GLN A 146 16.03 -6.68 7.02
N HIS A 147 14.99 -7.24 7.64
CA HIS A 147 14.84 -7.35 9.09
C HIS A 147 14.59 -8.82 9.46
N PRO A 148 15.64 -9.67 9.44
CA PRO A 148 15.50 -11.09 9.74
C PRO A 148 14.91 -11.28 11.13
N ALA A 149 13.64 -11.67 11.19
CA ALA A 149 13.02 -12.10 12.42
C ALA A 149 13.58 -13.49 12.76
N ARG A 150 14.05 -13.68 13.99
CA ARG A 150 14.44 -15.02 14.45
C ARG A 150 13.15 -15.83 14.63
N ILE A 151 12.86 -16.71 13.69
CA ILE A 151 11.73 -17.63 13.75
C ILE A 151 12.15 -18.82 14.61
N GLY A 152 11.61 -18.90 15.83
CA GLY A 152 11.84 -19.97 16.79
C GLY A 152 11.96 -19.50 18.24
N GLY A 153 11.76 -20.42 19.18
CA GLY A 153 11.98 -20.17 20.61
C GLY A 153 13.47 -19.95 20.95
N PRO A 154 13.81 -19.67 22.23
CA PRO A 154 15.18 -19.44 22.65
C PRO A 154 16.11 -20.59 22.21
N GLY A 155 16.97 -20.34 21.22
CA GLY A 155 18.00 -21.27 20.78
C GLY A 155 17.67 -22.19 19.59
N LEU A 156 16.47 -22.14 18.99
CA LEU A 156 16.11 -22.99 17.86
C LEU A 156 15.77 -22.21 16.59
N VAL A 157 16.28 -22.68 15.45
CA VAL A 157 15.68 -22.47 14.13
C VAL A 157 14.85 -23.73 13.90
N GLU A 158 13.53 -23.61 13.94
CA GLU A 158 12.65 -24.73 13.59
C GLU A 158 12.61 -24.84 12.06
N ILE A 159 13.35 -25.81 11.53
CA ILE A 159 13.24 -26.20 10.13
C ILE A 159 12.14 -27.27 10.09
N ASP A 160 10.93 -26.87 9.73
CA ASP A 160 9.88 -27.84 9.44
C ASP A 160 10.27 -28.60 8.16
N GLU A 161 10.63 -29.87 8.30
CA GLU A 161 10.94 -30.71 7.15
C GLU A 161 9.66 -30.84 6.30
N SER A 162 9.65 -30.18 5.15
CA SER A 162 8.58 -30.31 4.16
C SER A 162 8.41 -31.78 3.80
N ALA A 163 7.31 -32.40 4.25
CA ALA A 163 6.95 -33.77 3.91
C ALA A 163 6.57 -33.87 2.43
N PHE A 164 7.57 -34.01 1.55
CA PHE A 164 7.34 -34.33 0.15
C PHE A 164 6.88 -35.79 0.04
N SER A 165 5.56 -35.99 0.03
CA SER A 165 4.97 -37.28 -0.30
C SER A 165 5.46 -37.74 -1.68
N LYS A 166 6.21 -38.85 -1.74
CA LYS A 166 6.62 -39.47 -3.01
C LYS A 166 5.35 -39.79 -3.82
N ARG A 167 5.23 -39.24 -5.04
CA ARG A 167 4.18 -39.66 -5.98
C ARG A 167 4.36 -41.16 -6.27
N LYS A 168 3.27 -41.93 -6.26
CA LYS A 168 3.29 -43.30 -6.79
C LYS A 168 3.73 -43.24 -8.26
N ALA A 169 4.83 -43.91 -8.59
CA ALA A 169 5.17 -44.18 -9.98
C ALA A 169 4.10 -45.09 -10.56
N ILE A 170 3.47 -44.68 -11.66
CA ILE A 170 2.66 -45.58 -12.46
C ILE A 170 3.66 -46.43 -13.24
N VAL A 171 3.80 -47.70 -12.85
CA VAL A 171 4.47 -48.70 -13.69
C VAL A 171 3.51 -48.98 -14.84
N LEU A 172 3.92 -48.64 -16.06
CA LEU A 172 3.27 -49.14 -17.27
C LEU A 172 3.90 -50.52 -17.53
N GLU A 173 3.12 -51.58 -17.32
CA GLU A 173 3.34 -52.89 -17.96
C GLU A 173 2.56 -52.96 -19.26
#